data_AF-A0A0N5BK21-F1
#
_entry.id   AF-A0A0N5BK21-F1
#
_cell.length_a   1.000
_cell.length_b   1.000
_cell.length_c   1.000
_cell.angle_alpha   90.00
_cell.angle_beta   90.00
_cell.angle_gamma   90.00
#
_symmetry.space_group_name_H-M   'P 1'
#
loop_
_entity.id
_entity.type
_entity.pdbx_description
1 polymer ?
#
loop_
_entity_poly.entity_id
_entity_poly.type
_entity_poly.pdbx_seq_one_letter_code
_entity_poly.pdbx_strand_id
1 'polypeptide(L)'
;VGYSFGGALATLAAIKLRYAQYRIGQDISLYTYGAPRVGNPDFAQKFDEKIPNSFRVVVDKDPVPHLPKCALVMSKYFKFSPKLTSKVCNIKNRLSYYHTGTEIWYPKGTQNLNSYYLCLGNPKNEDRKCSDMYRYDKTNLIKYKFYHYIYYNDIIQTYKSILMAIFDDNCGIVPHH
;
A
#
# COMPACT_ATOMS: atom_id res chain seq x y z
N VAL A 1 -6.56 -9.66 -4.95
CA VAL A 1 -6.05 -8.33 -5.41
C VAL A 1 -6.95 -7.24 -4.85
N GLY A 2 -6.44 -6.04 -4.57
CA GLY A 2 -7.29 -4.90 -4.21
C GLY A 2 -6.58 -3.55 -4.33
N TYR A 3 -7.31 -2.51 -4.71
CA TYR A 3 -6.81 -1.14 -4.83
C TYR A 3 -7.42 -0.24 -3.75
N SER A 4 -6.62 0.70 -3.22
CA SER A 4 -7.07 1.67 -2.22
C SER A 4 -7.70 0.95 -1.01
N PHE A 5 -8.90 1.36 -0.59
CA PHE A 5 -9.69 0.68 0.44
C PHE A 5 -9.95 -0.80 0.10
N GLY A 6 -10.15 -1.15 -1.17
CA GLY A 6 -10.26 -2.53 -1.63
C GLY A 6 -8.99 -3.35 -1.35
N GLY A 7 -7.82 -2.72 -1.27
CA GLY A 7 -6.59 -3.35 -0.82
C GLY A 7 -6.64 -3.75 0.65
N ALA A 8 -7.18 -2.89 1.53
CA ALA A 8 -7.40 -3.24 2.93
C ALA A 8 -8.38 -4.42 3.09
N LEU A 9 -9.48 -4.41 2.32
CA LEU A 9 -10.42 -5.52 2.28
C LEU A 9 -9.79 -6.80 1.75
N ALA A 10 -8.95 -6.72 0.71
CA ALA A 10 -8.23 -7.87 0.16
C ALA A 10 -7.26 -8.48 1.19
N THR A 11 -6.58 -7.67 2.00
CA THR A 11 -5.77 -8.14 3.13
C THR A 11 -6.61 -8.91 4.15
N LEU A 12 -7.76 -8.36 4.57
CA LEU A 12 -8.66 -9.05 5.50
C LEU A 12 -9.25 -10.34 4.89
N ALA A 13 -9.57 -10.32 3.60
CA ALA A 13 -10.06 -11.50 2.90
C ALA A 13 -9.00 -12.61 2.83
N ALA A 14 -7.75 -12.27 2.51
CA ALA A 14 -6.64 -13.22 2.43
C ALA A 14 -6.42 -13.95 3.76
N ILE A 15 -6.37 -13.21 4.87
CA ILE A 15 -6.19 -13.84 6.18
C ILE A 15 -7.43 -14.64 6.60
N LYS A 16 -8.64 -14.17 6.27
CA LYS A 16 -9.88 -14.91 6.54
C LYS A 16 -9.92 -16.24 5.79
N LEU A 17 -9.53 -16.27 4.50
CA LEU A 17 -9.43 -17.50 3.72
C LEU A 17 -8.49 -18.51 4.37
N ARG A 18 -7.36 -18.02 4.88
CA ARG A 18 -6.38 -18.88 5.56
C ARG A 18 -6.90 -19.43 6.89
N TYR A 19 -7.51 -18.59 7.72
CA TYR A 19 -8.04 -19.00 9.04
C TYR A 19 -9.27 -19.89 8.94
N ALA A 20 -10.14 -19.66 7.94
CA ALA A 20 -11.27 -20.53 7.64
C ALA A 20 -10.84 -21.84 6.94
N GLN A 21 -9.53 -22.05 6.74
CA GLN A 21 -8.95 -23.26 6.14
C GLN A 21 -9.43 -23.56 4.72
N TYR A 22 -9.93 -22.55 3.99
CA TYR A 22 -10.28 -22.71 2.57
C TYR A 22 -9.05 -22.87 1.68
N ARG A 23 -7.91 -22.28 2.07
CA ARG A 23 -6.62 -22.39 1.38
C ARG A 23 -5.46 -22.39 2.38
N ILE A 24 -4.36 -23.05 2.02
CA ILE A 24 -3.09 -22.88 2.73
C ILE A 24 -2.45 -21.55 2.34
N GLY A 25 -1.57 -21.03 3.21
CA GLY A 25 -1.00 -19.69 3.05
C GLY A 25 -0.20 -19.53 1.76
N GLN A 26 0.52 -20.57 1.39
CA GLN A 26 1.36 -20.64 0.20
C GLN A 26 0.55 -20.52 -1.11
N ASP A 27 -0.72 -20.96 -1.09
CA ASP A 27 -1.61 -20.90 -2.25
C ASP A 27 -2.30 -19.53 -2.39
N ILE A 28 -2.13 -18.63 -1.43
CA ILE A 28 -2.77 -17.31 -1.43
C ILE A 28 -1.74 -16.28 -1.86
N SER A 29 -1.93 -15.74 -3.07
CA SER A 29 -1.17 -14.60 -3.57
C SER A 29 -1.97 -13.30 -3.40
N LEU A 30 -1.50 -12.42 -2.52
CA LEU A 30 -2.11 -11.12 -2.27
C LEU A 30 -1.28 -10.01 -2.92
N TYR A 31 -1.94 -9.22 -3.78
CA TYR A 31 -1.41 -7.97 -4.32
C TYR A 31 -2.35 -6.84 -3.98
N THR A 32 -1.81 -5.77 -3.38
CA THR A 32 -2.57 -4.57 -3.06
C THR A 32 -1.91 -3.33 -3.67
N TYR A 33 -2.71 -2.39 -4.17
CA TYR A 33 -2.22 -1.18 -4.84
C TYR A 33 -2.67 0.06 -4.05
N GLY A 34 -1.74 0.85 -3.53
CA GLY A 34 -2.06 2.06 -2.76
C GLY A 34 -2.89 1.79 -1.50
N ALA A 35 -2.72 0.62 -0.88
CA ALA A 35 -3.58 0.18 0.23
C ALA A 35 -3.12 0.78 1.58
N PRO A 36 -4.07 1.24 2.42
CA PRO A 36 -3.75 1.75 3.75
C PRO A 36 -3.32 0.64 4.71
N ARG A 37 -2.74 1.01 5.86
CA ARG A 37 -2.46 0.09 6.97
C ARG A 37 -3.79 -0.48 7.50
N VAL A 38 -3.80 -1.78 7.79
CA VAL A 38 -5.03 -2.53 8.12
C VAL A 38 -5.10 -2.92 9.60
N GLY A 39 -3.95 -3.22 10.22
CA GLY A 39 -3.92 -3.74 11.58
C GLY A 39 -2.75 -3.19 12.37
N ASN A 40 -2.54 -3.76 13.55
CA ASN A 40 -1.46 -3.40 14.45
C ASN A 40 -0.20 -4.26 14.20
N PRO A 41 0.93 -4.02 14.90
CA PRO A 41 2.14 -4.82 14.73
C PRO A 41 1.95 -6.32 14.95
N ASP A 42 1.12 -6.73 15.92
CA ASP A 42 0.85 -8.15 16.19
C ASP A 42 0.07 -8.80 15.04
N PHE A 43 -0.91 -8.09 14.47
CA PHE A 43 -1.61 -8.51 13.27
C PHE A 43 -0.66 -8.64 12.08
N ALA A 44 0.19 -7.64 11.86
CA ALA A 44 1.15 -7.64 10.76
C ALA A 44 2.13 -8.80 10.81
N GLN A 45 2.68 -9.07 12.00
CA GLN A 45 3.58 -10.20 12.20
C GLN A 45 2.89 -11.54 11.89
N LYS A 46 1.71 -11.78 12.49
CA LYS A 46 0.96 -13.02 12.26
C LYS A 46 0.49 -13.16 10.82
N PHE A 47 0.13 -12.05 10.18
CA PHE A 47 -0.26 -12.04 8.78
C PHE A 47 0.89 -12.53 7.89
N ASP A 48 2.09 -11.97 8.05
CA ASP A 48 3.27 -12.35 7.27
C ASP A 48 3.65 -13.82 7.45
N GLU A 49 3.48 -14.37 8.66
CA GLU A 49 3.72 -15.78 8.95
C GLU A 49 2.72 -16.70 8.24
N LYS A 50 1.49 -16.22 7.99
CA LYS A 50 0.41 -17.02 7.44
C LYS A 50 0.23 -16.83 5.94
N ILE A 51 0.56 -15.67 5.39
CA ILE A 51 0.39 -15.30 3.97
C ILE A 51 1.76 -14.81 3.44
N PRO A 52 2.68 -15.73 3.12
CA PRO A 52 4.04 -15.36 2.71
C PRO A 52 4.07 -14.63 1.36
N ASN A 53 3.13 -14.94 0.46
CA ASN A 53 3.02 -14.36 -0.87
C ASN A 53 2.15 -13.10 -0.86
N SER A 54 2.56 -12.08 -0.09
CA SER A 54 1.83 -10.81 0.04
C SER A 54 2.68 -9.61 -0.35
N PHE A 55 2.21 -8.84 -1.33
CA PHE A 55 2.92 -7.71 -1.91
C PHE A 55 2.06 -6.44 -1.91
N ARG A 56 2.65 -5.33 -1.47
CA ARG A 56 2.04 -4.00 -1.51
C ARG A 56 2.74 -3.14 -2.56
N VAL A 57 2.03 -2.78 -3.61
CA VAL A 57 2.52 -1.86 -4.62
C VAL A 57 2.21 -0.43 -4.17
N VAL A 58 3.25 0.40 -4.11
CA VAL A 58 3.14 1.83 -3.75
C VAL A 58 3.80 2.67 -4.84
N VAL A 59 3.12 3.74 -5.26
CA VAL A 59 3.60 4.64 -6.31
C VAL A 59 4.01 5.99 -5.73
N ASP A 60 5.27 6.36 -5.99
CA ASP A 60 5.91 7.62 -5.63
C ASP A 60 5.50 8.12 -4.22
N LYS A 61 4.75 9.21 -4.15
CA LYS A 61 4.32 9.86 -2.91
C LYS A 61 2.85 9.60 -2.59
N ASP A 62 2.27 8.49 -3.02
CA ASP A 62 0.89 8.13 -2.65
C ASP A 62 0.70 8.21 -1.13
N PRO A 63 -0.16 9.11 -0.63
CA PRO A 63 -0.36 9.27 0.81
C PRO A 63 -1.14 8.13 1.46
N VAL A 64 -1.94 7.37 0.70
CA VAL A 64 -2.91 6.42 1.26
C VAL A 64 -2.26 5.26 2.00
N PRO A 65 -1.17 4.63 1.52
CA PRO A 65 -0.41 3.65 2.29
C PRO A 65 0.08 4.16 3.63
N HIS A 66 0.27 5.47 3.80
CA HIS A 66 0.74 6.03 5.06
C HIS A 66 -0.39 6.36 6.05
N LEU A 67 -1.62 5.96 5.74
CA LEU A 67 -2.80 6.07 6.59
C LEU A 67 -3.32 4.68 7.02
N PRO A 68 -3.90 4.54 8.23
CA PRO A 68 -3.77 5.47 9.35
C PRO A 68 -2.29 5.60 9.78
N LYS A 69 -1.96 6.67 10.49
CA LYS A 69 -0.58 6.93 10.91
C LYS A 69 -0.12 5.89 11.94
N CYS A 70 1.10 5.38 11.77
CA CYS A 70 1.76 4.60 12.81
C CYS A 70 2.26 5.50 13.95
N ALA A 71 2.37 4.95 15.16
CA ALA A 71 3.05 5.58 16.26
C ALA A 71 4.56 5.64 15.98
N LEU A 72 5.17 6.80 16.19
CA LEU A 72 6.57 7.03 15.85
C LEU A 72 7.49 6.86 17.06
N VAL A 73 8.64 6.24 16.84
CA VAL A 73 9.74 6.16 17.81
C VAL A 73 11.04 6.63 17.16
N MET A 74 11.96 7.17 17.96
CA MET A 74 13.31 7.47 17.48
C MET A 74 14.02 6.17 17.12
N SER A 75 14.51 6.10 15.89
CA SER A 75 15.37 5.02 15.43
C SER A 75 16.69 5.05 16.18
N LYS A 76 17.11 3.90 16.70
CA LYS A 76 18.43 3.72 17.31
C LYS A 76 19.57 3.72 16.28
N TYR A 77 19.25 3.63 14.98
CA TYR A 77 20.24 3.69 13.90
C TYR A 77 20.66 5.14 13.63
N PHE A 78 21.96 5.36 13.82
CA PHE A 78 22.63 6.60 14.18
C PHE A 78 22.49 7.79 13.23
N LYS A 79 22.60 8.97 13.83
CA LYS A 79 22.59 10.34 13.31
C LYS A 79 23.75 10.62 12.35
N PHE A 80 23.55 10.58 11.03
CA PHE A 80 24.52 11.17 10.07
C PHE A 80 23.88 11.75 8.79
N SER A 81 22.55 11.86 8.73
CA SER A 81 21.89 12.49 7.57
C SER A 81 20.77 13.44 8.01
N PRO A 82 20.96 14.76 7.88
CA PRO A 82 19.96 15.78 8.26
C PRO A 82 18.70 15.75 7.40
N LYS A 83 18.69 15.00 6.29
CA LYS A 83 17.55 14.87 5.36
C LYS A 83 16.62 13.68 5.65
N LEU A 84 17.01 12.75 6.52
CA LEU A 84 16.24 11.53 6.78
C LEU A 84 15.55 11.61 8.14
N THR A 85 14.23 11.43 8.20
CA THR A 85 13.53 11.47 9.49
C THR A 85 14.06 10.33 10.37
N SER A 86 14.57 10.68 11.54
CA SER A 86 15.03 9.70 12.55
C SER A 86 13.87 8.94 13.18
N LYS A 87 12.62 9.31 12.88
CA LYS A 87 11.40 8.70 13.38
C LYS A 87 10.96 7.55 12.47
N VAL A 88 10.73 6.38 13.04
CA VAL A 88 10.24 5.17 12.35
C VAL A 88 8.99 4.64 13.05
N CYS A 89 8.20 3.80 12.38
CA CYS A 89 7.03 3.17 12.99
C CYS A 89 7.46 2.25 14.14
N ASN A 90 6.77 2.36 15.28
CA ASN A 90 7.08 1.63 16.49
C ASN A 90 6.40 0.26 16.50
N ILE A 91 7.14 -0.77 16.10
CA ILE A 91 6.66 -2.17 16.12
C ILE A 91 6.27 -2.66 17.52
N LYS A 92 6.78 -2.04 18.59
CA LYS A 92 6.43 -2.43 19.98
C LYS A 92 5.11 -1.84 20.47
N ASN A 93 4.56 -0.84 19.77
CA ASN A 93 3.31 -0.22 20.17
C ASN A 93 2.13 -0.99 19.57
N ARG A 94 1.49 -1.85 20.37
CA ARG A 94 0.34 -2.68 19.96
C ARG A 94 -0.92 -1.89 19.60
N LEU A 95 -1.00 -0.62 19.97
CA LEU A 95 -2.09 0.29 19.60
C LEU A 95 -1.78 1.10 18.33
N SER A 96 -0.58 0.94 17.76
CA SER A 96 -0.21 1.54 16.48
C SER A 96 -0.84 0.79 15.31
N TYR A 97 -0.94 1.47 14.17
CA TYR A 97 -1.12 0.83 12.88
C TYR A 97 0.24 0.39 12.31
N TYR A 98 0.24 -0.73 11.59
CA TYR A 98 1.44 -1.32 11.00
C TYR A 98 1.10 -2.06 9.70
N HIS A 99 2.03 -2.02 8.77
CA HIS A 99 1.89 -2.64 7.45
C HIS A 99 2.18 -4.14 7.43
N THR A 100 1.55 -4.85 6.48
CA THR A 100 1.68 -6.30 6.26
C THR A 100 2.21 -6.62 4.87
N GLY A 101 3.05 -7.64 4.69
CA GLY A 101 3.61 -8.03 3.40
C GLY A 101 4.77 -7.15 2.94
N THR A 102 5.36 -7.52 1.80
CA THR A 102 6.54 -6.84 1.24
C THR A 102 6.11 -5.68 0.36
N GLU A 103 6.73 -4.51 0.53
CA GLU A 103 6.46 -3.36 -0.35
C GLU A 103 7.29 -3.43 -1.64
N ILE A 104 6.63 -3.15 -2.76
CA ILE A 104 7.21 -2.88 -4.07
C ILE A 104 6.94 -1.41 -4.37
N TRP A 105 7.98 -0.58 -4.33
CA TRP A 105 7.84 0.86 -4.45
C TRP A 105 8.32 1.36 -5.81
N TYR A 106 7.47 2.15 -6.48
CA TYR A 106 7.72 2.78 -7.77
C TYR A 106 7.96 4.29 -7.58
N PRO A 107 9.19 4.73 -7.28
CA PRO A 107 9.50 6.11 -6.92
C PRO A 107 9.28 7.13 -8.06
N LYS A 108 9.25 6.66 -9.31
CA LYS A 108 9.14 7.50 -10.52
C LYS A 108 7.81 7.34 -11.24
N GLY A 109 6.79 6.77 -10.57
CA GLY A 109 5.53 6.42 -11.21
C GLY A 109 5.55 5.06 -11.92
N THR A 110 4.46 4.76 -12.61
CA THR A 110 4.21 3.45 -13.27
C THR A 110 4.70 3.37 -14.72
N GLN A 111 5.18 4.48 -15.30
CA GLN A 111 5.57 4.53 -16.72
C GLN A 111 6.80 3.68 -17.07
N ASN A 112 7.70 3.44 -16.11
CA ASN A 112 8.85 2.55 -16.28
C ASN A 112 8.79 1.43 -15.24
N LEU A 113 8.19 0.31 -15.63
CA LEU A 113 7.95 -0.84 -14.75
C LEU A 113 9.23 -1.52 -14.24
N ASN A 114 10.39 -1.26 -14.87
CA ASN A 114 11.68 -1.80 -14.44
C ASN A 114 12.34 -0.97 -13.32
N SER A 115 11.83 0.23 -13.03
CA SER A 115 12.41 1.14 -12.04
C SER A 115 11.67 1.06 -10.70
N TYR A 116 11.72 -0.12 -10.04
CA TYR A 116 11.12 -0.34 -8.72
C TYR A 116 12.16 -0.70 -7.66
N TYR A 117 11.79 -0.51 -6.40
CA TYR A 117 12.53 -1.00 -5.23
C TYR A 117 11.72 -2.07 -4.51
N LEU A 118 12.38 -3.19 -4.21
CA LEU A 118 11.84 -4.18 -3.27
C LEU A 118 12.28 -3.81 -1.85
N CYS A 119 11.31 -3.46 -1.01
CA CYS A 119 11.55 -2.84 0.28
C CYS A 119 11.76 -3.90 1.38
N LEU A 120 13.01 -4.32 1.52
CA LEU A 120 13.45 -5.35 2.48
C LEU A 120 14.22 -4.75 3.67
N GLY A 121 14.28 -3.43 3.79
CA GLY A 121 14.99 -2.75 4.85
C GLY A 121 14.23 -2.70 6.17
N ASN A 122 14.55 -1.67 6.97
CA ASN A 122 14.14 -1.59 8.37
C ASN A 122 13.40 -0.27 8.69
N PRO A 123 12.37 -0.32 9.56
CA PRO A 123 11.75 -1.52 10.13
C PRO A 123 11.07 -2.41 9.08
N LYS A 124 11.03 -3.73 9.31
CA LYS A 124 10.34 -4.66 8.40
C LYS A 124 8.90 -4.18 8.16
N ASN A 125 8.46 -4.23 6.91
CA ASN A 125 7.17 -3.73 6.38
C ASN A 125 6.96 -2.20 6.45
N GLU A 126 7.88 -1.43 7.03
CA GLU A 126 7.81 0.02 7.16
C GLU A 126 9.19 0.63 6.79
N ASP A 127 9.80 0.14 5.69
CA ASP A 127 11.18 0.47 5.34
C ASP A 127 11.33 1.96 5.06
N ARG A 128 12.07 2.64 5.94
CA ARG A 128 12.30 4.08 5.85
C ARG A 128 13.03 4.54 4.59
N LYS A 129 13.63 3.62 3.82
CA LYS A 129 14.30 3.92 2.55
C LYS A 129 13.36 3.84 1.35
N CYS A 130 12.14 3.35 1.54
CA CYS A 130 11.09 3.29 0.53
C CYS A 130 10.07 4.41 0.73
N SER A 131 8.79 4.19 0.41
CA SER A 131 7.75 5.22 0.49
C SER A 131 7.63 5.82 1.91
N ASP A 132 7.93 5.05 2.96
CA ASP A 132 7.87 5.52 4.36
C ASP A 132 8.93 6.56 4.73
N MET A 133 9.83 6.92 3.79
CA MET A 133 10.64 8.13 3.92
C MET A 133 9.77 9.40 3.96
N TYR A 134 8.60 9.37 3.31
CA TYR A 134 7.69 10.49 3.23
C TYR A 134 6.76 10.55 4.44
N ARG A 135 6.51 11.77 4.92
CA ARG A 135 5.60 12.05 6.03
C ARG A 135 4.54 13.04 5.57
N TYR A 136 3.28 12.68 5.83
CA TYR A 136 2.13 13.44 5.34
C TYR A 136 1.43 14.17 6.49
N ASP A 137 1.29 15.48 6.33
CA ASP A 137 0.33 16.32 7.04
C ASP A 137 -0.89 16.59 6.12
N LYS A 138 -1.88 17.34 6.61
CA LYS A 138 -3.12 17.60 5.84
C LYS A 138 -2.85 18.23 4.47
N THR A 139 -1.90 19.15 4.38
CA THR A 139 -1.48 19.80 3.14
C THR A 139 -0.82 18.81 2.16
N ASN A 140 0.04 17.94 2.65
CA ASN A 140 0.71 16.91 1.85
C ASN A 140 -0.29 15.86 1.34
N LEU A 141 -1.32 15.52 2.13
CA LEU A 141 -2.38 14.59 1.68
C LEU A 141 -3.07 15.11 0.42
N ILE A 142 -3.44 16.39 0.39
CA ILE A 142 -4.11 17.00 -0.78
C ILE A 142 -3.13 17.09 -1.95
N LYS A 143 -1.92 17.58 -1.69
CA LYS A 143 -0.89 17.78 -2.73
C LYS A 143 -0.53 16.51 -3.48
N TYR A 144 -0.41 15.38 -2.77
CA TYR A 144 0.07 14.12 -3.33
C TYR A 144 -1.05 13.12 -3.63
N LYS A 145 -2.32 13.51 -3.46
CA LYS A 145 -3.50 12.69 -3.77
C LYS A 145 -3.48 12.15 -5.20
N PHE A 146 -2.92 12.88 -6.16
CA PHE A 146 -2.81 12.45 -7.55
C PHE A 146 -2.11 11.10 -7.71
N TYR A 147 -1.03 10.86 -6.95
CA TYR A 147 -0.28 9.60 -7.01
C TYR A 147 -1.10 8.38 -6.59
N HIS A 148 -2.15 8.60 -5.81
CA HIS A 148 -3.08 7.53 -5.48
C HIS A 148 -3.84 7.03 -6.71
N TYR A 149 -4.10 7.88 -7.71
CA TYR A 149 -4.95 7.53 -8.87
C TYR A 149 -4.20 6.88 -10.04
N ILE A 150 -2.87 6.98 -10.08
CA ILE A 150 -2.11 6.65 -11.30
C ILE A 150 -1.73 5.18 -11.45
N TYR A 151 -2.08 4.32 -10.49
CA TYR A 151 -1.74 2.88 -10.53
C TYR A 151 -2.28 2.16 -11.76
N TYR A 152 -3.37 2.66 -12.33
CA TYR A 152 -4.04 2.04 -13.48
C TYR A 152 -4.11 2.97 -14.69
N ASN A 153 -3.27 4.01 -14.77
CA ASN A 153 -3.33 4.94 -15.91
C ASN A 153 -3.26 4.22 -17.26
N ASP A 154 -2.41 3.20 -17.40
CA ASP A 154 -2.28 2.44 -18.66
C ASP A 154 -3.55 1.62 -18.97
N ILE A 155 -4.17 1.02 -17.94
CA ILE A 155 -5.44 0.29 -18.07
C ILE A 155 -6.57 1.26 -18.39
N ILE A 156 -6.64 2.41 -17.71
CA ILE A 156 -7.65 3.45 -17.96
C ILE A 156 -7.49 4.01 -19.38
N GLN A 157 -6.27 4.21 -19.86
CA GLN A 157 -6.04 4.66 -21.24
C GLN A 157 -6.48 3.60 -22.26
N THR A 158 -6.19 2.32 -21.99
CA THR A 158 -6.49 1.22 -22.91
C THR A 158 -7.98 0.87 -22.92
N TYR A 159 -8.64 0.92 -21.77
CA TYR A 159 -10.04 0.51 -21.57
C TYR A 159 -10.94 1.68 -21.16
N LYS A 160 -10.60 2.90 -21.59
CA LYS A 160 -11.30 4.14 -21.20
C LYS A 160 -12.81 4.06 -21.42
N SER A 161 -13.24 3.49 -22.55
CA SER A 161 -14.64 3.33 -22.94
C SER A 161 -15.45 2.46 -21.97
N ILE A 162 -14.80 1.54 -21.24
CA ILE A 162 -15.43 0.65 -20.28
C ILE A 162 -15.31 1.24 -18.86
N LEU A 163 -14.12 1.70 -18.49
CA LEU A 163 -13.80 2.13 -17.12
C LEU A 163 -14.29 3.55 -16.78
N MET A 164 -14.56 4.38 -17.79
CA MET A 164 -15.16 5.71 -17.64
C MET A 164 -16.53 5.81 -18.32
N ALA A 165 -17.19 4.66 -18.56
CA ALA A 165 -18.54 4.62 -19.08
C ALA A 165 -19.50 5.34 -18.11
N ILE A 166 -20.28 6.27 -18.65
CA ILE A 166 -21.46 6.77 -17.95
C ILE A 166 -22.59 5.83 -18.34
N PHE A 167 -23.32 5.32 -17.35
CA PHE A 167 -24.46 4.46 -17.59
C PHE A 167 -25.74 5.30 -17.52
N ASP A 168 -26.65 5.08 -18.46
CA ASP A 168 -28.01 5.62 -18.38
C ASP A 168 -28.85 4.87 -17.33
N ASP A 169 -30.09 5.32 -17.12
CA ASP A 169 -31.03 4.72 -16.17
C ASP A 169 -31.41 3.26 -16.54
N ASN A 170 -31.07 2.80 -17.74
CA ASN A 170 -31.27 1.43 -18.22
C ASN A 170 -29.96 0.60 -18.20
N CYS A 171 -28.91 1.10 -17.54
CA CYS A 171 -27.58 0.48 -17.51
C CYS A 171 -26.92 0.34 -18.91
N GLY A 172 -27.33 1.14 -19.88
CA GLY A 172 -26.68 1.27 -21.19
C GLY A 172 -25.49 2.22 -21.13
N ILE A 173 -24.41 1.91 -21.87
CA ILE A 173 -23.23 2.79 -21.94
C ILE A 173 -23.57 4.00 -22.81
N VAL A 174 -23.52 5.21 -22.22
CA VAL A 174 -23.67 6.47 -22.94
C VAL A 174 -22.38 6.76 -23.72
N PRO A 175 -22.43 6.90 -25.06
CA PRO A 175 -21.26 7.26 -25.85
C PRO A 175 -20.77 8.68 -25.49
N HIS A 176 -19.48 8.84 -25.20
CA HIS A 176 -18.86 10.16 -25.08
C HIS A 176 -18.70 10.76 -26.49
N HIS A 177 -19.23 11.96 -26.73
CA HIS A 177 -18.90 12.80 -27.89
C HIS A 177 -17.53 13.45 -27.74
#